data_AF-A0A961X605-F1
#
_entry.id   AF-A0A961X605-F1
#
_cell.length_a   1.000
_cell.length_b   1.000
_cell.length_c   1.000
_cell.angle_alpha   90.00
_cell.angle_beta   90.00
_cell.angle_gamma   90.00
#
_symmetry.space_group_name_H-M   'P 1'
#
loop_
_entity.id
_entity.type
_entity.pdbx_description
1 polymer ?
#
loop_
_entity_poly.entity_id
_entity_poly.type
_entity_poly.pdbx_seq_one_letter_code
_entity_poly.pdbx_strand_id
1 'polypeptide(L)'
;RMSLSALAMRSILDSIAMRLDESRDISRYLIGLLVFLGLLGTFWGLLETVTSVGRTISSLDAGAANSGVIFEDLKAGLQAPLSGMGTAFSSSLFGLAGSLVLGFLDLQAGQAQNRFYNDLEDWLSTVTDLSPAEIAGEREALSPASLTSIERSIDQLARSVSQGGGPTTGATAAMAQLAEGIQSLIQHMRVEQQMIREWVESQADQQKDVKRALDSLKTLARHGEE
;
A
#
# COMPACT_ATOMS: atom_id res chain seq x y z
N ARG A 1 26.45 -0.25 18.45
CA ARG A 1 25.42 0.67 17.91
C ARG A 1 24.89 -0.01 16.66
N MET A 2 23.59 -0.24 16.55
CA MET A 2 22.99 -0.95 15.43
C MET A 2 22.78 0.09 14.32
N SER A 3 23.65 0.12 13.31
CA SER A 3 23.48 0.95 12.12
C SER A 3 22.56 0.19 11.16
N LEU A 4 21.38 0.73 10.90
CA LEU A 4 20.52 0.24 9.83
C LEU A 4 21.10 0.74 8.49
N SER A 5 21.09 -0.08 7.46
CA SER A 5 21.42 0.38 6.09
C SER A 5 20.24 1.17 5.52
N ALA A 6 20.51 2.06 4.55
CA ALA A 6 19.46 2.87 3.91
C ALA A 6 18.36 2.00 3.28
N LEU A 7 18.73 0.82 2.75
CA LEU A 7 17.81 -0.14 2.17
C LEU A 7 16.91 -0.81 3.22
N ALA A 8 17.44 -1.09 4.41
CA ALA A 8 16.65 -1.62 5.53
C ALA A 8 15.67 -0.57 6.08
N MET A 9 16.08 0.70 6.18
CA MET A 9 15.19 1.80 6.55
C MET A 9 14.01 1.94 5.58
N ARG A 10 14.29 1.99 4.27
CA ARG A 10 13.26 2.07 3.22
C ARG A 10 12.27 0.90 3.30
N SER A 11 12.78 -0.31 3.47
CA SER A 11 11.97 -1.52 3.61
C SER A 11 11.04 -1.47 4.83
N ILE A 12 11.52 -0.98 5.98
CA ILE A 12 10.71 -0.85 7.19
C ILE A 12 9.62 0.20 7.01
N LEU A 13 9.97 1.36 6.43
CA LEU A 13 9.03 2.44 6.14
C LEU A 13 7.94 1.97 5.17
N ASP A 14 8.30 1.34 4.06
CA ASP A 14 7.34 0.80 3.09
C ASP A 14 6.42 -0.26 3.74
N SER A 15 6.97 -1.13 4.58
CA SER A 15 6.16 -2.14 5.30
C SER A 15 5.16 -1.51 6.27
N ILE A 16 5.55 -0.46 6.98
CA ILE A 16 4.67 0.26 7.92
C ILE A 16 3.62 1.05 7.15
N ALA A 17 3.98 1.71 6.05
CA ALA A 17 3.02 2.40 5.18
C ALA A 17 1.93 1.45 4.67
N MET A 18 2.33 0.26 4.18
CA MET A 18 1.37 -0.75 3.71
C MET A 18 0.40 -1.20 4.82
N ARG A 19 0.89 -1.43 6.04
CA ARG A 19 0.05 -1.82 7.18
C ARG A 19 -0.90 -0.70 7.61
N LEU A 20 -0.44 0.55 7.57
CA LEU A 20 -1.27 1.71 7.88
C LEU A 20 -2.38 1.90 6.85
N ASP A 21 -2.08 1.72 5.55
CA ASP A 21 -3.08 1.81 4.50
C ASP A 21 -4.10 0.65 4.57
N GLU A 22 -3.64 -0.58 4.81
CA GLU A 22 -4.53 -1.73 5.04
C GLU A 22 -5.48 -1.48 6.23
N SER A 23 -5.00 -0.84 7.30
CA SER A 23 -5.87 -0.49 8.44
C SER A 23 -6.99 0.48 8.06
N ARG A 24 -6.79 1.33 7.04
CA ARG A 24 -7.79 2.29 6.54
C ARG A 24 -8.77 1.68 5.55
N ASP A 25 -8.47 0.53 4.95
CA ASP A 25 -9.42 -0.17 4.09
C ASP A 25 -10.71 -0.53 4.81
N ILE A 26 -10.60 -0.94 6.08
CA ILE A 26 -11.77 -1.24 6.92
C ILE A 26 -12.63 0.01 7.13
N SER A 27 -11.99 1.16 7.38
CA SER A 27 -12.67 2.45 7.54
C SER A 27 -13.41 2.85 6.26
N ARG A 28 -12.74 2.78 5.11
CA ARG A 28 -13.32 3.05 3.78
C ARG A 28 -14.48 2.11 3.46
N TYR A 29 -14.34 0.82 3.79
CA TYR A 29 -15.41 -0.16 3.64
C TYR A 29 -16.63 0.17 4.51
N LEU A 30 -16.42 0.50 5.80
CA LEU A 30 -17.50 0.84 6.72
C LEU A 30 -18.26 2.11 6.28
N ILE A 31 -17.56 3.12 5.77
CA ILE A 31 -18.18 4.32 5.19
C ILE A 31 -19.08 3.93 4.01
N GLY A 32 -18.58 3.13 3.08
CA GLY A 32 -19.36 2.63 1.94
C GLY A 32 -20.56 1.77 2.36
N LEU A 33 -20.37 0.92 3.36
CA LEU A 33 -21.41 0.06 3.91
C LEU A 33 -22.55 0.88 4.55
N LEU A 34 -22.23 1.94 5.29
CA LEU A 34 -23.23 2.85 5.89
C LEU A 34 -24.07 3.57 4.83
N VAL A 35 -23.44 4.01 3.74
CA VAL A 35 -24.17 4.59 2.60
C VAL A 35 -25.10 3.55 2.00
N PHE A 36 -24.59 2.34 1.74
CA PHE A 36 -25.40 1.25 1.20
C PHE A 36 -26.57 0.88 2.13
N LEU A 37 -26.36 0.82 3.45
CA LEU A 37 -27.41 0.57 4.43
C LEU A 37 -28.46 1.68 4.45
N GLY A 38 -28.04 2.95 4.30
CA GLY A 38 -28.97 4.08 4.16
C GLY A 38 -29.86 3.93 2.92
N LEU A 39 -29.27 3.56 1.77
CA LEU A 39 -30.02 3.27 0.54
C LEU A 39 -30.96 2.07 0.71
N LEU A 40 -30.51 1.01 1.37
CA LEU A 40 -31.34 -0.16 1.68
C LEU A 40 -32.57 0.22 2.51
N GLY A 41 -32.41 1.13 3.48
CA GLY A 41 -33.53 1.68 4.25
C GLY A 41 -34.57 2.40 3.40
N THR A 42 -34.13 3.18 2.41
CA THR A 42 -35.07 3.82 1.46
C THR A 42 -35.83 2.79 0.63
N PHE A 43 -35.13 1.74 0.17
CA PHE A 43 -35.74 0.66 -0.59
C PHE A 43 -36.80 -0.08 0.24
N TRP A 44 -36.50 -0.36 1.52
CA TRP A 44 -37.44 -1.02 2.42
C TRP A 44 -38.70 -0.19 2.64
N GLY A 45 -38.58 1.11 2.90
CA GLY A 45 -39.77 1.96 3.09
C GLY A 45 -40.58 2.15 1.81
N LEU A 46 -39.95 2.09 0.63
CA LEU A 46 -40.67 2.06 -0.65
C LEU A 46 -41.46 0.76 -0.83
N LEU A 47 -40.92 -0.40 -0.44
CA LEU A 47 -41.67 -1.66 -0.49
C LEU A 47 -42.90 -1.63 0.42
N GLU A 48 -42.78 -1.05 1.61
CA GLU A 48 -43.90 -0.88 2.53
C GLU A 48 -44.98 0.05 1.94
N THR A 49 -44.54 1.16 1.34
CA THR A 49 -45.40 2.12 0.63
C THR A 49 -46.18 1.42 -0.49
N VAL A 50 -45.52 0.67 -1.37
CA VAL A 50 -46.16 -0.05 -2.49
C VAL A 50 -47.15 -1.10 -1.98
N THR A 51 -46.77 -1.86 -0.95
CA THR A 51 -47.63 -2.90 -0.36
C THR A 51 -48.86 -2.30 0.29
N SER A 52 -48.73 -1.15 0.95
CA SER A 52 -49.87 -0.44 1.54
C SER A 52 -50.79 0.13 0.47
N VAL A 53 -50.26 0.77 -0.57
CA VAL A 53 -51.06 1.29 -1.70
C VAL A 53 -51.78 0.14 -2.42
N GLY A 54 -51.11 -0.99 -2.65
CA GLY A 54 -51.74 -2.17 -3.27
C GLY A 54 -52.90 -2.74 -2.46
N ARG A 55 -52.78 -2.74 -1.12
CA ARG A 55 -53.87 -3.13 -0.22
C ARG A 55 -55.05 -2.16 -0.30
N THR A 56 -54.79 -0.86 -0.27
CA THR A 56 -55.82 0.18 -0.41
C THR A 56 -56.58 0.05 -1.72
N ILE A 57 -55.87 -0.15 -2.84
CA ILE A 57 -56.47 -0.35 -4.16
C ILE A 57 -57.31 -1.64 -4.20
N SER A 58 -56.84 -2.71 -3.56
CA SER A 58 -57.58 -4.00 -3.51
C SER A 58 -58.81 -3.95 -2.62
N SER A 59 -58.83 -3.09 -1.60
CA SER A 59 -59.98 -2.92 -0.69
C SER A 59 -61.05 -1.97 -1.23
N LEU A 60 -60.75 -1.21 -2.27
CA LEU A 60 -61.70 -0.29 -2.90
C LEU A 60 -62.75 -1.09 -3.70
N ASP A 61 -63.96 -1.23 -3.14
CA ASP A 61 -65.11 -1.80 -3.85
C ASP A 61 -65.70 -0.77 -4.83
N ALA A 62 -65.38 -0.95 -6.12
CA ALA A 62 -65.90 -0.11 -7.20
C ALA A 62 -67.42 -0.27 -7.45
N GLY A 63 -68.08 -1.24 -6.78
CA GLY A 63 -69.53 -1.44 -6.82
C GLY A 63 -70.32 -0.68 -5.75
N ALA A 64 -69.65 -0.06 -4.77
CA ALA A 64 -70.31 0.67 -3.69
C ALA A 64 -70.93 1.98 -4.18
N ALA A 65 -72.25 2.14 -4.03
CA ALA A 65 -73.02 3.29 -4.52
C ALA A 65 -72.72 4.64 -3.83
N ASN A 66 -71.78 4.68 -2.87
CA ASN A 66 -71.46 5.87 -2.09
C ASN A 66 -70.00 6.31 -2.29
N SER A 67 -69.80 7.29 -3.18
CA SER A 67 -68.49 7.92 -3.43
C SER A 67 -67.82 8.52 -2.19
N GLY A 68 -68.58 8.87 -1.15
CA GLY A 68 -68.04 9.38 0.11
C GLY A 68 -67.29 8.33 0.94
N VAL A 69 -67.69 7.06 0.86
CA VAL A 69 -67.03 5.94 1.57
C VAL A 69 -65.71 5.61 0.88
N ILE A 70 -65.73 5.53 -0.45
CA ILE A 70 -64.55 5.33 -1.32
C ILE A 70 -63.47 6.40 -1.05
N PHE A 71 -63.89 7.66 -0.85
CA PHE A 71 -62.95 8.74 -0.56
C PHE A 71 -62.29 8.61 0.82
N GLU A 72 -63.03 8.28 1.87
CA GLU A 72 -62.43 8.07 3.20
C GLU A 72 -61.55 6.82 3.27
N ASP A 73 -61.89 5.75 2.54
CA ASP A 73 -61.05 4.56 2.43
C ASP A 73 -59.72 4.88 1.70
N LEU A 74 -59.77 5.71 0.64
CA LEU A 74 -58.56 6.18 -0.05
C LEU A 74 -57.70 7.04 0.86
N LYS A 75 -58.30 7.99 1.59
CA LYS A 75 -57.60 8.86 2.54
C LYS A 75 -56.94 8.07 3.67
N ALA A 76 -57.65 7.11 4.26
CA ALA A 76 -57.11 6.22 5.29
C ALA A 76 -55.98 5.34 4.72
N GLY A 77 -56.16 4.82 3.52
CA GLY A 77 -55.17 3.98 2.84
C GLY A 77 -53.91 4.71 2.35
N LEU A 78 -53.95 6.05 2.25
CA LEU A 78 -52.79 6.90 1.91
C LEU A 78 -52.01 7.38 3.15
N GLN A 79 -52.55 7.28 4.37
CA GLN A 79 -51.82 7.61 5.60
C GLN A 79 -50.68 6.63 5.89
N ALA A 80 -50.88 5.33 5.66
CA ALA A 80 -49.86 4.32 5.91
C ALA A 80 -48.60 4.47 5.02
N PRO A 81 -48.71 4.72 3.70
CA PRO A 81 -47.58 5.07 2.83
C PRO A 81 -46.80 6.32 3.30
N LEU A 82 -47.52 7.35 3.77
CA LEU A 82 -46.91 8.57 4.31
C LEU A 82 -46.07 8.28 5.58
N SER A 83 -46.52 7.35 6.42
CA SER A 83 -45.76 6.90 7.59
C SER A 83 -44.53 6.06 7.20
N GLY A 84 -44.67 5.14 6.24
CA GLY A 84 -43.56 4.30 5.75
C GLY A 84 -42.41 5.11 5.13
N MET A 85 -42.74 6.24 4.50
CA MET A 85 -41.77 7.18 3.95
C MET A 85 -40.86 7.81 5.01
N GLY A 86 -41.38 8.11 6.20
CA GLY A 86 -40.60 8.67 7.32
C GLY A 86 -39.54 7.70 7.85
N THR A 87 -39.86 6.41 7.92
CA THR A 87 -38.92 5.35 8.30
C THR A 87 -37.82 5.17 7.25
N ALA A 88 -38.20 5.19 5.96
CA ALA A 88 -37.24 5.14 4.84
C ALA A 88 -36.26 6.33 4.87
N PHE A 89 -36.78 7.53 5.09
CA PHE A 89 -36.01 8.76 5.12
C PHE A 89 -35.06 8.84 6.32
N SER A 90 -35.55 8.48 7.52
CA SER A 90 -34.72 8.46 8.74
C SER A 90 -33.58 7.44 8.67
N SER A 91 -33.82 6.25 8.10
CA SER A 91 -32.76 5.26 7.86
C SER A 91 -31.70 5.77 6.88
N SER A 92 -32.11 6.51 5.84
CA SER A 92 -31.19 7.14 4.88
C SER A 92 -30.34 8.22 5.53
N LEU A 93 -30.98 9.11 6.29
CA LEU A 93 -30.28 10.14 7.06
C LEU A 93 -29.29 9.54 8.05
N PHE A 94 -29.64 8.45 8.72
CA PHE A 94 -28.74 7.76 9.64
C PHE A 94 -27.51 7.18 8.91
N GLY A 95 -27.72 6.49 7.79
CA GLY A 95 -26.62 5.93 6.98
C GLY A 95 -25.68 7.01 6.43
N LEU A 96 -26.24 8.12 5.93
CA LEU A 96 -25.45 9.24 5.40
C LEU A 96 -24.77 10.06 6.49
N ALA A 97 -25.43 10.32 7.61
CA ALA A 97 -24.82 11.02 8.74
C ALA A 97 -23.70 10.17 9.37
N GLY A 98 -23.92 8.87 9.52
CA GLY A 98 -22.91 7.93 10.00
C GLY A 98 -21.70 7.86 9.07
N SER A 99 -21.92 7.80 7.75
CA SER A 99 -20.82 7.79 6.77
C SER A 99 -20.05 9.12 6.75
N LEU A 100 -20.72 10.26 6.96
CA LEU A 100 -20.06 11.56 7.12
C LEU A 100 -19.17 11.62 8.37
N VAL A 101 -19.67 11.16 9.51
CA VAL A 101 -18.90 11.14 10.76
C VAL A 101 -17.68 10.21 10.63
N LEU A 102 -17.86 9.00 10.10
CA LEU A 102 -16.74 8.09 9.86
C LEU A 102 -15.77 8.65 8.81
N GLY A 103 -16.27 9.29 7.74
CA GLY A 103 -15.43 9.94 6.75
C GLY A 103 -14.57 11.06 7.35
N PHE A 104 -15.11 11.84 8.27
CA PHE A 104 -14.35 12.84 9.00
C PHE A 104 -13.28 12.21 9.91
N LEU A 105 -13.61 11.13 10.63
CA LEU A 105 -12.63 10.40 11.45
C LEU A 105 -11.52 9.77 10.60
N ASP A 106 -11.85 9.26 9.40
CA ASP A 106 -10.90 8.69 8.47
C ASP A 106 -9.90 9.74 7.95
N LEU A 107 -10.37 10.96 7.68
CA LEU A 107 -9.50 12.08 7.31
C LEU A 107 -8.56 12.46 8.46
N GLN A 108 -9.06 12.54 9.70
CA GLN A 108 -8.22 12.83 10.87
C GLN A 108 -7.18 11.72 11.09
N ALA A 109 -7.57 10.46 10.94
CA ALA A 109 -6.66 9.32 11.02
C ALA A 109 -5.58 9.38 9.94
N GLY A 110 -5.95 9.72 8.70
CA GLY A 110 -4.98 9.91 7.62
C GLY A 110 -3.96 11.01 7.88
N GLN A 111 -4.39 12.14 8.46
CA GLN A 111 -3.48 13.21 8.86
C GLN A 111 -2.52 12.77 9.98
N ALA A 112 -3.04 12.07 10.99
CA ALA A 112 -2.24 11.54 12.10
C ALA A 112 -1.22 10.49 11.63
N GLN A 113 -1.61 9.62 10.70
CA GLN A 113 -0.73 8.62 10.10
C GLN A 113 0.39 9.25 9.27
N ASN A 114 0.10 10.25 8.43
CA ASN A 114 1.14 10.97 7.68
C ASN A 114 2.13 11.66 8.62
N ARG A 115 1.64 12.29 9.69
CA ARG A 115 2.51 12.89 10.69
C ARG A 115 3.40 11.83 11.36
N PHE A 116 2.82 10.72 11.80
CA PHE A 116 3.56 9.62 12.40
C PHE A 116 4.62 9.04 11.44
N TYR A 117 4.28 8.89 10.16
CA TYR A 117 5.20 8.38 9.14
C TYR A 117 6.41 9.33 8.96
N ASN A 118 6.16 10.64 8.86
CA ASN A 118 7.23 11.64 8.79
C ASN A 118 8.09 11.65 10.06
N ASP A 119 7.46 11.61 11.24
CA ASP A 119 8.19 11.58 12.52
C ASP A 119 9.06 10.30 12.64
N LEU A 120 8.58 9.16 12.12
CA LEU A 120 9.31 7.90 12.07
C LEU A 120 10.48 7.95 11.07
N GLU A 121 10.27 8.55 9.90
CA GLU A 121 11.30 8.76 8.89
C GLU A 121 12.43 9.65 9.43
N ASP A 122 12.08 10.78 10.06
CA ASP A 122 13.04 11.69 10.70
C ASP A 122 13.84 10.97 11.80
N TRP A 123 13.16 10.17 12.65
CA TRP A 123 13.83 9.39 13.69
C TRP A 123 14.78 8.33 13.10
N LEU A 124 14.34 7.59 12.08
CA LEU A 124 15.17 6.57 11.41
C LEU A 124 16.38 7.21 10.71
N SER A 125 16.23 8.40 10.14
CA SER A 125 17.35 9.14 9.53
C SER A 125 18.44 9.51 10.55
N THR A 126 18.05 9.74 11.81
CA THR A 126 18.98 10.04 12.91
C THR A 126 19.75 8.79 13.38
N VAL A 127 19.16 7.60 13.23
CA VAL A 127 19.74 6.31 13.62
C VAL A 127 20.54 5.66 12.48
N THR A 128 20.27 6.08 11.23
CA THR A 128 20.94 5.62 10.03
C THR A 128 22.20 6.46 9.78
N ASP A 129 23.35 5.96 10.24
CA ASP A 129 24.64 6.47 9.79
C ASP A 129 24.78 6.10 8.29
N LEU A 130 24.57 7.07 7.40
CA LEU A 130 24.91 6.93 5.99
C LEU A 130 26.41 6.63 5.91
N SER A 131 26.75 5.39 5.59
CA SER A 131 28.15 5.02 5.44
C SER A 131 28.73 5.85 4.28
N PRO A 132 29.94 6.43 4.40
CA PRO A 132 30.54 7.26 3.34
C PRO A 132 30.61 6.57 1.97
N ALA A 133 30.55 5.23 1.93
CA ALA A 133 30.49 4.42 0.72
C ALA A 133 29.14 4.56 -0.03
N GLU A 134 28.01 4.70 0.67
CA GLU A 134 26.69 4.89 0.06
C GLU A 134 26.55 6.31 -0.51
N ILE A 135 27.07 7.33 0.19
CA ILE A 135 27.12 8.73 -0.29
C ILE A 135 28.06 8.87 -1.50
N ALA A 136 29.15 8.10 -1.54
CA ALA A 136 30.07 8.07 -2.67
C ALA A 136 29.41 7.44 -3.92
N GLY A 137 28.68 6.33 -3.76
CA GLY A 137 27.94 5.70 -4.86
C GLY A 137 26.82 6.58 -5.44
N GLU A 138 26.14 7.37 -4.61
CA GLU A 138 25.08 8.30 -5.06
C GLU A 138 25.66 9.57 -5.72
N ARG A 139 26.81 10.06 -5.25
CA ARG A 139 27.59 11.12 -5.92
C ARG A 139 28.20 10.66 -7.25
N GLU A 140 28.55 9.39 -7.36
CA GLU A 140 29.02 8.78 -8.62
C GLU A 140 27.86 8.60 -9.60
N ALA A 141 26.65 8.25 -9.12
CA ALA A 141 25.42 8.20 -9.91
C ALA A 141 24.97 9.58 -10.46
N LEU A 142 25.23 10.66 -9.71
CA LEU A 142 24.98 12.05 -10.14
C LEU A 142 26.19 12.72 -10.82
N SER A 143 27.26 11.96 -11.11
CA SER A 143 28.42 12.51 -11.80
C SER A 143 28.10 12.87 -13.26
N PRO A 144 28.78 13.88 -13.84
CA PRO A 144 28.61 14.23 -15.26
C PRO A 144 28.87 13.05 -16.21
N ALA A 145 29.69 12.09 -15.78
CA ALA A 145 29.97 10.85 -16.50
C ALA A 145 28.76 9.91 -16.55
N SER A 146 28.02 9.80 -15.45
CA SER A 146 26.78 9.01 -15.37
C SER A 146 25.65 9.65 -16.18
N LEU A 147 25.51 10.98 -16.12
CA LEU A 147 24.54 11.71 -16.95
C LEU A 147 24.83 11.57 -18.45
N THR A 148 26.10 11.67 -18.85
CA THR A 148 26.50 11.41 -20.26
C THR A 148 26.39 9.94 -20.65
N SER A 149 26.47 9.00 -19.71
CA SER A 149 26.18 7.58 -20.00
C SER A 149 24.69 7.36 -20.30
N ILE A 150 23.80 8.01 -19.53
CA ILE A 150 22.35 7.94 -19.71
C ILE A 150 21.94 8.56 -21.05
N GLU A 151 22.48 9.72 -21.42
CA GLU A 151 22.24 10.33 -22.73
C GLU A 151 22.66 9.40 -23.87
N ARG A 152 23.83 8.76 -23.76
CA ARG A 152 24.31 7.79 -24.76
C ARG A 152 23.43 6.55 -24.82
N SER A 153 22.94 6.05 -23.69
CA SER A 153 22.02 4.91 -23.65
C SER A 153 20.66 5.24 -24.28
N ILE A 154 20.14 6.45 -24.06
CA ILE A 154 18.90 6.94 -24.69
C ILE A 154 19.09 7.08 -26.21
N ASP A 155 20.21 7.65 -26.65
CA ASP A 155 20.54 7.75 -28.08
C ASP A 155 20.73 6.39 -28.74
N GLN A 156 21.29 5.41 -28.02
CA GLN A 156 21.46 4.04 -28.51
C GLN A 156 20.12 3.31 -28.58
N LEU A 157 19.22 3.54 -27.62
CA LEU A 157 17.86 3.01 -27.63
C LEU A 157 17.01 3.63 -28.75
N ALA A 158 17.09 4.95 -28.95
CA ALA A 158 16.41 5.65 -30.04
C ALA A 158 16.91 5.16 -31.41
N ARG A 159 18.21 4.88 -31.54
CA ARG A 159 18.79 4.25 -32.74
C ARG A 159 18.36 2.79 -32.92
N SER A 160 18.28 2.02 -31.85
CA SER A 160 17.78 0.64 -31.88
C SER A 160 16.31 0.56 -32.27
N VAL A 161 15.48 1.50 -31.81
CA VAL A 161 14.05 1.57 -32.14
C VAL A 161 13.83 2.04 -33.58
N SER A 162 14.66 2.96 -34.08
CA SER A 162 14.59 3.44 -35.47
C SER A 162 15.22 2.48 -36.49
N GLN A 163 16.19 1.64 -36.09
CA GLN A 163 16.76 0.58 -36.92
C GLN A 163 15.95 -0.74 -36.88
N GLY A 164 14.98 -0.86 -35.97
CA GLY A 164 14.15 -2.05 -35.79
C GLY A 164 13.09 -2.22 -36.87
N GLY A 165 13.48 -2.67 -38.06
CA GLY A 165 12.59 -3.21 -39.08
C GLY A 165 12.02 -4.59 -38.67
N GLY A 166 10.70 -4.65 -38.43
CA GLY A 166 9.90 -5.88 -38.38
C GLY A 166 9.89 -6.65 -37.03
N PRO A 167 8.71 -7.17 -36.60
CA PRO A 167 8.50 -7.77 -35.28
C PRO A 167 9.28 -9.07 -34.97
N THR A 168 9.91 -9.71 -35.96
CA THR A 168 10.62 -10.99 -35.79
C THR A 168 12.13 -10.84 -35.54
N THR A 169 12.77 -9.77 -36.03
CA THR A 169 14.22 -9.57 -35.90
C THR A 169 14.59 -8.97 -34.54
N GLY A 170 13.76 -8.04 -34.03
CA GLY A 170 13.95 -7.42 -32.73
C GLY A 170 13.80 -8.39 -31.56
N ALA A 171 12.87 -9.34 -31.64
CA ALA A 171 12.68 -10.37 -30.61
C ALA A 171 13.91 -11.29 -30.50
N THR A 172 14.51 -11.66 -31.63
CA THR A 172 15.68 -12.55 -31.67
C THR A 172 16.93 -11.84 -31.13
N ALA A 173 17.11 -10.55 -31.45
CA ALA A 173 18.20 -9.73 -30.90
C ALA A 173 18.03 -9.49 -29.38
N ALA A 174 16.81 -9.22 -28.93
CA ALA A 174 16.51 -9.07 -27.51
C ALA A 174 16.77 -10.37 -26.72
N MET A 175 16.43 -11.54 -27.28
CA MET A 175 16.74 -12.83 -26.65
C MET A 175 18.25 -13.10 -26.57
N ALA A 176 19.03 -12.72 -27.59
CA ALA A 176 20.49 -12.85 -27.57
C ALA A 176 21.13 -11.96 -26.48
N GLN A 177 20.68 -10.71 -26.36
CA GLN A 177 21.12 -9.81 -25.30
C GLN A 177 20.73 -10.29 -23.90
N LEU A 178 19.55 -10.89 -23.75
CA LEU A 178 19.10 -11.43 -22.49
C LEU A 178 19.90 -12.69 -22.09
N ALA A 179 20.26 -13.53 -23.06
CA ALA A 179 21.13 -14.68 -22.84
C ALA A 179 22.56 -14.26 -22.42
N GLU A 180 23.13 -13.23 -23.05
CA GLU A 180 24.41 -12.65 -22.64
C GLU A 180 24.33 -12.01 -21.24
N GLY A 181 23.24 -11.30 -20.94
CA GLY A 181 22.99 -10.72 -19.62
C GLY A 181 22.93 -11.78 -18.52
N ILE A 182 22.24 -12.90 -18.77
CA ILE A 182 22.16 -14.03 -17.83
C ILE A 182 23.53 -14.69 -17.64
N GLN A 183 24.31 -14.88 -18.72
CA GLN A 183 25.66 -15.44 -18.59
C GLN A 183 26.61 -14.53 -17.80
N SER A 184 26.54 -13.22 -18.04
CA SER A 184 27.30 -12.23 -17.28
C SER A 184 26.91 -12.24 -15.80
N LEU A 185 25.60 -12.33 -15.49
CA LEU A 185 25.11 -12.44 -14.11
C LEU A 185 25.59 -13.72 -13.41
N ILE A 186 25.57 -14.86 -14.11
CA ILE A 186 26.07 -16.13 -13.57
C ILE A 186 27.57 -16.05 -13.29
N GLN A 187 28.33 -15.40 -14.18
CA GLN A 187 29.76 -15.20 -13.99
C GLN A 187 30.03 -14.27 -12.80
N HIS A 188 29.26 -13.19 -12.67
CA HIS A 188 29.34 -12.26 -11.55
C HIS A 188 29.01 -12.96 -10.22
N MET A 189 27.94 -13.77 -10.17
CA MET A 189 27.59 -14.55 -8.99
C MET A 189 28.69 -15.54 -8.58
N ARG A 190 29.37 -16.17 -9.54
CA ARG A 190 30.49 -17.08 -9.23
C ARG A 190 31.69 -16.34 -8.63
N VAL A 191 32.01 -15.15 -9.16
CA VAL A 191 33.07 -14.31 -8.62
C VAL A 191 32.72 -13.85 -7.21
N GLU A 192 31.48 -13.43 -6.98
CA GLU A 192 31.00 -13.00 -5.67
C GLU A 192 30.99 -14.15 -4.64
N GLN A 193 30.54 -15.35 -5.03
CA GLN A 193 30.60 -16.53 -4.15
C GLN A 193 32.03 -16.93 -3.78
N GLN A 194 32.98 -16.77 -4.71
CA GLN A 194 34.39 -17.02 -4.44
C GLN A 194 34.95 -15.98 -3.46
N MET A 195 34.62 -14.70 -3.65
CA MET A 195 35.03 -13.62 -2.77
C MET A 195 34.48 -13.78 -1.35
N ILE A 196 33.20 -14.18 -1.21
CA ILE A 196 32.60 -14.48 0.09
C ILE A 196 33.34 -15.63 0.78
N ARG A 197 33.70 -16.69 0.04
CA ARG A 197 34.45 -17.82 0.59
C ARG A 197 35.84 -17.40 1.07
N GLU A 198 36.57 -16.64 0.27
CA GLU A 198 37.89 -16.10 0.62
C GLU A 198 37.83 -15.14 1.81
N TRP A 199 36.78 -14.31 1.89
CA TRP A 199 36.55 -13.42 3.02
C TRP A 199 36.24 -14.18 4.31
N VAL A 200 35.39 -15.22 4.25
CA VAL A 200 35.08 -16.08 5.42
C VAL A 200 36.34 -16.80 5.91
N GLU A 201 37.17 -17.29 4.99
CA GLU A 201 38.43 -17.97 5.34
C GLU A 201 39.45 -17.01 5.96
N SER A 202 39.60 -15.81 5.37
CA SER A 202 40.44 -14.72 5.91
C SER A 202 39.98 -14.25 7.30
N GLN A 203 38.67 -14.11 7.51
CA GLN A 203 38.10 -13.74 8.81
C GLN A 203 38.35 -14.81 9.87
N ALA A 204 38.23 -16.09 9.50
CA ALA A 204 38.51 -17.20 10.40
C ALA A 204 39.99 -17.22 10.84
N ASP A 205 40.92 -16.89 9.94
CA ASP A 205 42.33 -16.78 10.28
C ASP A 205 42.65 -15.53 11.10
N GLN A 206 42.04 -14.38 10.80
CA GLN A 206 42.15 -13.19 11.65
C GLN A 206 41.64 -13.45 13.09
N GLN A 207 40.53 -14.17 13.26
CA GLN A 207 40.06 -14.54 14.60
C GLN A 207 41.05 -15.43 15.35
N LYS A 208 41.71 -16.37 14.66
CA LYS A 208 42.75 -17.21 15.29
C LYS A 208 43.96 -16.38 15.72
N ASP A 209 44.40 -15.42 14.90
CA ASP A 209 45.55 -14.59 15.21
C ASP A 209 45.25 -13.59 16.34
N VAL A 210 44.06 -13.00 16.37
CA VAL A 210 43.59 -12.19 17.51
C VAL A 210 43.56 -13.02 18.79
N LYS A 211 43.08 -14.28 18.72
CA LYS A 211 43.09 -15.18 19.87
C LYS A 211 44.51 -15.50 20.34
N ARG A 212 45.45 -15.77 19.43
CA ARG A 212 46.87 -15.99 19.77
C ARG A 212 47.52 -14.77 20.41
N ALA A 213 47.22 -13.57 19.90
CA ALA A 213 47.72 -12.32 20.48
C ALA A 213 47.18 -12.10 21.89
N LEU A 214 45.89 -12.37 22.12
CA LEU A 214 45.26 -12.33 23.44
C LEU A 214 45.87 -13.35 24.41
N ASP A 215 46.12 -14.58 23.95
CA ASP A 215 46.76 -15.62 24.76
C ASP A 215 48.21 -15.23 25.11
N SER A 216 48.94 -14.62 24.17
CA SER A 216 50.31 -14.13 24.38
C SER A 216 50.35 -12.99 25.40
N LEU A 217 49.43 -12.03 25.28
CA LEU A 217 49.26 -10.94 26.26
C LEU A 217 48.91 -11.49 27.64
N LYS A 218 48.03 -12.49 27.72
CA LYS A 218 47.69 -13.15 28.98
C LYS A 218 48.89 -13.85 29.62
N THR A 219 49.75 -14.49 28.82
CA THR A 219 50.97 -15.14 29.34
C THR A 219 52.02 -14.14 29.82
N LEU A 220 52.17 -13.01 29.14
CA LEU A 220 53.06 -11.91 29.54
C LEU A 220 52.59 -11.22 30.81
N ALA A 221 51.29 -10.97 30.94
CA ALA A 221 50.70 -10.42 32.16
C ALA A 221 50.94 -11.33 33.37
N ARG A 222 50.93 -12.66 33.18
CA ARG A 222 51.14 -13.64 34.25
C ARG A 222 52.61 -13.77 34.71
N HIS A 223 53.58 -13.40 33.87
CA HIS A 223 55.00 -13.40 34.23
C HIS A 223 55.49 -12.05 34.81
N GLY A 224 54.69 -10.98 34.70
CA GLY A 224 55.01 -9.68 35.31
C GLY A 224 54.59 -9.53 36.76
N GLU A 225 53.95 -10.56 37.35
CA GLU A 225 53.45 -10.57 38.74
C GLU A 225 54.28 -11.48 39.68
N GLU A 226 55.36 -12.12 39.20
CA GLU A 226 56.36 -12.84 40.01
C GLU A 226 57.67 -12.05 40.12
#